data_AF-A0A951NWH8-F1
#
_entry.id   AF-A0A951NWH8-F1
#
_cell.length_a   1.000
_cell.length_b   1.000
_cell.length_c   1.000
_cell.angle_alpha   90.00
_cell.angle_beta   90.00
_cell.angle_gamma   90.00
#
_symmetry.space_group_name_H-M   'P 1'
#
loop_
_entity.id
_entity.type
_entity.pdbx_description
1 polymer ?
#
loop_
_entity_poly.entity_id
_entity_poly.type
_entity_poly.pdbx_seq_one_letter_code
_entity_poly.pdbx_strand_id
1 'polypeptide(L)'
;MSIEKIVDQALQDGYLTPAMEAEVGRICDTASELSIEEYMALDRLMGALLTGEVVAVPRKQFINVMEELVLTEAIARVAEIEATSDRTLDLGDIAAYALNRLPPLYATTEEGANYQRQHAKEGLQGVISQRVAEAIAKNLDKPDFFPERQILGKSSKDEILTQVSSLLQAYAPSFEPEPQR
;
A
#
# COMPACT_ATOMS: atom_id res chain seq x y z
N MET A 1 -25.19 5.77 -9.09
CA MET A 1 -25.86 4.67 -9.83
C MET A 1 -27.35 4.66 -9.45
N SER A 2 -28.26 4.01 -10.18
CA SER A 2 -29.65 3.86 -9.69
C SER A 2 -29.71 2.77 -8.61
N ILE A 3 -30.58 2.94 -7.60
CA ILE A 3 -30.76 1.96 -6.50
C ILE A 3 -31.09 0.57 -7.07
N GLU A 4 -31.94 0.50 -8.11
CA GLU A 4 -32.33 -0.76 -8.76
C GLU A 4 -31.14 -1.60 -9.22
N LYS A 5 -30.16 -0.97 -9.88
CA LYS A 5 -28.97 -1.67 -10.38
C LYS A 5 -28.10 -2.21 -9.25
N ILE A 6 -28.05 -1.50 -8.12
CA ILE A 6 -27.30 -1.93 -6.95
C ILE A 6 -27.99 -3.12 -6.29
N VAL A 7 -29.33 -3.09 -6.21
CA VAL A 7 -30.14 -4.17 -5.66
C VAL A 7 -30.05 -5.43 -6.53
N ASP A 8 -30.19 -5.30 -7.85
CA ASP A 8 -30.08 -6.44 -8.76
C ASP A 8 -28.69 -7.07 -8.72
N GLN A 9 -27.63 -6.24 -8.63
CA GLN A 9 -26.27 -6.73 -8.47
C GLN A 9 -26.07 -7.44 -7.14
N ALA A 10 -26.60 -6.90 -6.03
CA ALA A 10 -26.50 -7.52 -4.71
C ALA A 10 -27.26 -8.86 -4.65
N LEU A 11 -28.41 -8.96 -5.30
CA LEU A 11 -29.18 -10.20 -5.44
C LEU A 11 -28.47 -11.24 -6.31
N GLN A 12 -27.81 -10.82 -7.38
CA GLN A 12 -27.06 -11.70 -8.25
C GLN A 12 -25.77 -12.23 -7.58
N ASP A 13 -25.08 -11.37 -6.84
CA ASP A 13 -23.82 -11.71 -6.17
C ASP A 13 -24.05 -12.42 -4.82
N GLY A 14 -25.25 -12.31 -4.23
CA GLY A 14 -25.59 -12.88 -2.92
C GLY A 14 -24.94 -12.15 -1.73
N TYR A 15 -24.27 -11.03 -1.97
CA TYR A 15 -23.59 -10.23 -0.96
C TYR A 15 -23.81 -8.74 -1.18
N LEU A 16 -24.12 -8.01 -0.10
CA LEU A 16 -24.13 -6.56 -0.12
C LEU A 16 -22.75 -6.06 0.29
N THR A 17 -22.02 -5.45 -0.65
CA THR A 17 -20.70 -4.88 -0.36
C THR A 17 -20.84 -3.54 0.37
N PRO A 18 -19.87 -3.15 1.23
CA PRO A 18 -19.90 -1.84 1.89
C PRO A 18 -19.94 -0.63 0.94
N ALA A 19 -19.43 -0.78 -0.29
CA ALA A 19 -19.49 0.26 -1.30
C ALA A 19 -20.92 0.44 -1.85
N MET A 20 -21.64 -0.67 -2.05
CA MET A 20 -23.04 -0.67 -2.46
C MET A 20 -23.94 -0.06 -1.38
N GLU A 21 -23.75 -0.47 -0.11
CA GLU A 21 -24.47 0.08 1.04
C GLU A 21 -24.27 1.60 1.16
N ALA A 22 -23.01 2.08 1.03
CA ALA A 22 -22.70 3.50 1.10
C ALA A 22 -23.26 4.31 -0.08
N GLU A 23 -23.40 3.72 -1.27
CA GLU A 23 -24.04 4.36 -2.42
C GLU A 23 -25.56 4.45 -2.23
N VAL A 24 -26.20 3.38 -1.74
CA VAL A 24 -27.63 3.39 -1.39
C VAL A 24 -27.91 4.43 -0.30
N GLY A 25 -27.12 4.44 0.79
CA GLY A 25 -27.23 5.45 1.85
C GLY A 25 -27.08 6.88 1.33
N ARG A 26 -26.10 7.15 0.46
CA ARG A 26 -25.93 8.48 -0.16
C ARG A 26 -27.12 8.89 -1.01
N ILE A 27 -27.71 7.98 -1.79
CA ILE A 27 -28.87 8.29 -2.61
C ILE A 27 -30.08 8.57 -1.71
N CYS A 28 -30.28 7.78 -0.66
CA CYS A 28 -31.33 8.00 0.33
C CYS A 28 -31.18 9.32 1.10
N ASP A 29 -29.94 9.74 1.41
CA ASP A 29 -29.67 11.00 2.11
C ASP A 29 -29.76 12.23 1.20
N THR A 30 -29.50 12.07 -0.11
CA THR A 30 -29.48 13.17 -1.10
C THR A 30 -30.86 13.39 -1.73
N ALA A 31 -31.68 12.35 -1.86
CA ALA A 31 -33.01 12.43 -2.45
C ALA A 31 -34.05 12.80 -1.39
N SER A 32 -34.61 14.01 -1.48
CA SER A 32 -35.69 14.47 -0.59
C SER A 32 -36.99 13.67 -0.74
N GLU A 33 -37.19 13.01 -1.90
CA GLU A 33 -38.28 12.07 -2.17
C GLU A 33 -37.73 10.95 -3.08
N LEU A 34 -37.84 9.69 -2.64
CA LEU A 34 -37.54 8.52 -3.46
C LEU A 34 -38.70 8.27 -4.44
N SER A 35 -38.37 7.85 -5.66
CA SER A 35 -39.38 7.33 -6.59
C SER A 35 -39.97 6.02 -6.08
N ILE A 36 -41.19 5.67 -6.56
CA ILE A 36 -41.87 4.42 -6.21
C ILE A 36 -41.00 3.20 -6.57
N GLU A 37 -40.30 3.27 -7.71
CA GLU A 37 -39.41 2.23 -8.22
C GLU A 37 -38.21 2.01 -7.27
N GLU A 38 -37.59 3.10 -6.78
CA GLU A 38 -36.51 3.03 -5.80
C GLU A 38 -36.98 2.46 -4.46
N TYR A 39 -38.19 2.79 -4.03
CA TYR A 39 -38.78 2.26 -2.80
C TYR A 39 -39.05 0.75 -2.91
N MET A 40 -39.58 0.29 -4.05
CA MET A 40 -39.79 -1.14 -4.33
C MET A 40 -38.48 -1.92 -4.40
N ALA A 41 -37.44 -1.33 -4.98
CA ALA A 41 -36.10 -1.92 -5.01
C ALA A 41 -35.51 -2.03 -3.58
N LEU A 42 -35.71 -1.01 -2.75
CA LEU A 42 -35.26 -1.02 -1.36
C LEU A 42 -35.98 -2.11 -0.54
N ASP A 43 -37.31 -2.22 -0.70
CA ASP A 43 -38.12 -3.25 -0.02
C ASP A 43 -37.69 -4.67 -0.42
N ARG A 44 -37.39 -4.88 -1.70
CA ARG A 44 -36.84 -6.15 -2.19
C ARG A 44 -35.47 -6.47 -1.58
N LEU A 45 -34.59 -5.47 -1.45
CA LEU A 45 -33.29 -5.64 -0.80
C LEU A 45 -33.45 -5.94 0.70
N MET A 46 -34.37 -5.26 1.39
CA MET A 46 -34.67 -5.55 2.80
C MET A 46 -35.23 -6.97 2.98
N GLY A 47 -36.13 -7.40 2.09
CA GLY A 47 -36.64 -8.77 2.06
C GLY A 47 -35.51 -9.79 1.92
N ALA A 48 -34.60 -9.56 0.97
CA ALA A 48 -33.47 -10.46 0.72
C ALA A 48 -32.44 -10.50 1.88
N LEU A 49 -32.25 -9.39 2.59
CA LEU A 49 -31.45 -9.34 3.81
C LEU A 49 -32.11 -10.12 4.96
N LEU A 50 -33.44 -10.05 5.09
CA LEU A 50 -34.20 -10.75 6.14
C LEU A 50 -34.32 -12.27 5.87
N THR A 51 -34.43 -12.68 4.61
CA THR A 51 -34.47 -14.10 4.22
C THR A 51 -33.08 -14.73 4.18
N GLY A 52 -32.01 -13.92 4.26
CA GLY A 52 -30.63 -14.38 4.19
C GLY A 52 -30.16 -14.75 2.78
N GLU A 53 -30.91 -14.39 1.74
CA GLU A 53 -30.50 -14.51 0.33
C GLU A 53 -29.33 -13.57 0.00
N VAL A 54 -29.23 -12.45 0.72
CA VAL A 54 -28.11 -11.51 0.63
C VAL A 54 -27.46 -11.37 2.00
N VAL A 55 -26.16 -11.62 2.08
CA VAL A 55 -25.39 -11.41 3.31
C VAL A 55 -24.66 -10.07 3.21
N ALA A 56 -24.95 -9.14 4.13
CA ALA A 56 -24.18 -7.91 4.25
C ALA A 56 -22.76 -8.26 4.70
N VAL A 57 -21.77 -7.96 3.85
CA VAL A 57 -20.37 -8.15 4.20
C VAL A 57 -20.00 -7.00 5.14
N PRO A 58 -19.72 -7.27 6.43
CA PRO A 58 -19.36 -6.20 7.35
C PRO A 58 -18.12 -5.48 6.81
N ARG A 59 -18.06 -4.16 7.00
CA ARG A 59 -16.85 -3.37 6.76
C ARG A 59 -15.71 -4.01 7.55
N LYS A 60 -14.87 -4.77 6.86
CA LYS A 60 -13.69 -5.39 7.42
C LYS A 60 -12.73 -4.28 7.86
N GLN A 61 -12.81 -3.88 9.12
CA GLN A 61 -11.87 -2.96 9.77
C GLN A 61 -10.62 -3.76 10.14
N PHE A 62 -9.83 -4.16 9.15
CA PHE A 62 -8.51 -4.71 9.41
C PHE A 62 -7.50 -3.58 9.49
N ILE A 63 -6.79 -3.48 10.60
CA ILE A 63 -5.68 -2.54 10.76
C ILE A 63 -4.38 -3.30 11.00
N ASN A 64 -3.32 -2.90 10.31
CA ASN A 64 -1.98 -3.41 10.59
C ASN A 64 -1.32 -2.53 11.64
N VAL A 65 -1.22 -3.05 12.86
CA VAL A 65 -0.66 -2.32 14.01
C VAL A 65 0.82 -1.96 13.80
N MET A 66 1.54 -2.71 12.95
CA MET A 66 2.94 -2.43 12.65
C MET A 66 3.14 -1.11 11.91
N GLU A 67 2.15 -0.63 11.14
CA GLU A 67 2.27 0.63 10.41
C GLU A 67 2.51 1.79 11.37
N GLU A 68 1.68 1.90 12.41
CA GLU A 68 1.79 2.95 13.43
C GLU A 68 3.17 2.91 14.14
N LEU A 69 3.61 1.72 14.56
CA LEU A 69 4.87 1.54 15.29
C LEU A 69 6.10 1.89 14.43
N VAL A 70 6.12 1.41 13.18
CA VAL A 70 7.22 1.68 12.24
C VAL A 70 7.24 3.14 11.83
N LEU A 71 6.09 3.76 11.55
CA LEU A 71 6.01 5.19 11.24
C LEU A 71 6.53 6.05 12.39
N THR A 72 6.13 5.75 13.63
CA THR A 72 6.57 6.51 14.82
C THR A 72 8.08 6.43 14.98
N GLU A 73 8.66 5.24 14.86
CA GLU A 73 10.11 5.03 14.94
C GLU A 73 10.85 5.71 13.78
N ALA A 74 10.35 5.57 12.55
CA ALA A 74 10.97 6.14 11.36
C ALA A 74 10.98 7.67 11.41
N ILE A 75 9.87 8.31 11.83
CA ILE A 75 9.80 9.76 12.01
C ILE A 75 10.83 10.23 13.02
N ALA A 76 10.92 9.56 14.18
CA ALA A 76 11.86 9.93 15.23
C ALA A 76 13.33 9.86 14.73
N ARG A 77 13.68 8.78 14.04
CA ARG A 77 15.05 8.55 13.53
C ARG A 77 15.40 9.44 12.34
N VAL A 78 14.45 9.69 11.44
CA VAL A 78 14.65 10.61 10.30
C VAL A 78 14.83 12.04 10.81
N ALA A 79 13.98 12.50 11.72
CA ALA A 79 14.08 13.85 12.29
C ALA A 79 15.43 14.09 13.00
N GLU A 80 15.96 13.09 13.71
CA GLU A 80 17.28 13.15 14.34
C GLU A 80 18.41 13.31 13.30
N ILE A 81 18.30 12.60 12.17
CA ILE A 81 19.31 12.61 11.11
C ILE A 81 19.23 13.89 10.29
N GLU A 82 18.04 14.36 9.92
CA GLU A 82 17.84 15.62 9.20
C GLU A 82 18.24 16.84 10.05
N ALA A 83 18.15 16.75 11.37
CA ALA A 83 18.68 17.78 12.26
C ALA A 83 20.22 17.81 12.30
N THR A 84 20.86 16.67 12.03
CA THR A 84 22.33 16.51 12.10
C THR A 84 23.00 16.61 10.72
N SER A 85 22.26 16.31 9.66
CA SER A 85 22.72 16.20 8.27
C SER A 85 21.79 16.98 7.35
N ASP A 86 22.34 17.75 6.42
CA ASP A 86 21.58 18.55 5.45
C ASP A 86 21.00 17.70 4.28
N ARG A 87 20.65 16.45 4.57
CA ARG A 87 20.11 15.47 3.60
C ARG A 87 18.66 15.20 3.92
N THR A 88 17.80 15.33 2.92
CA THR A 88 16.39 14.97 3.03
C THR A 88 16.21 13.47 2.83
N LEU A 89 15.49 12.82 3.74
CA LEU A 89 15.21 11.40 3.67
C LEU A 89 13.74 11.17 3.32
N ASP A 90 13.48 10.29 2.35
CA ASP A 90 12.10 9.92 2.03
C ASP A 90 11.55 8.92 3.07
N LEU A 91 10.71 9.45 3.96
CA LEU A 91 10.00 8.68 4.98
C LEU A 91 9.15 7.56 4.39
N GLY A 92 8.52 7.79 3.23
CA GLY A 92 7.67 6.80 2.57
C GLY A 92 8.46 5.58 2.14
N ASP A 93 9.60 5.80 1.49
CA ASP A 93 10.52 4.74 1.09
C ASP A 93 11.11 3.97 2.29
N ILE A 94 11.46 4.69 3.36
CA ILE A 94 12.00 4.08 4.60
C ILE A 94 10.94 3.20 5.27
N ALA A 95 9.72 3.72 5.44
CA ALA A 95 8.62 2.99 6.06
C ALA A 95 8.23 1.77 5.21
N ALA A 96 8.11 1.93 3.89
CA ALA A 96 7.81 0.82 2.99
C ALA A 96 8.91 -0.25 3.01
N TYR A 97 10.19 0.15 3.06
CA TYR A 97 11.29 -0.80 3.15
C TYR A 97 11.24 -1.62 4.45
N ALA A 98 10.96 -0.97 5.58
CA ALA A 98 10.87 -1.60 6.88
C ALA A 98 9.64 -2.53 6.98
N LEU A 99 8.46 -2.04 6.61
CA LEU A 99 7.21 -2.81 6.68
C LEU A 99 7.24 -4.08 5.83
N ASN A 100 7.85 -4.03 4.64
CA ASN A 100 8.00 -5.21 3.78
C ASN A 100 8.92 -6.30 4.34
N ARG A 101 9.60 -6.06 5.46
CA ARG A 101 10.54 -6.99 6.12
C ARG A 101 10.13 -7.36 7.54
N LEU A 102 9.01 -6.84 8.00
CA LEU A 102 8.47 -7.10 9.32
C LEU A 102 7.23 -7.98 9.20
N PRO A 103 6.98 -8.88 10.17
CA PRO A 103 5.75 -9.66 10.18
C PRO A 103 4.54 -8.71 10.35
N PRO A 104 3.50 -8.81 9.50
CA PRO A 104 2.33 -7.96 9.64
C PRO A 104 1.49 -8.37 10.86
N LEU A 105 0.98 -7.39 11.61
CA LEU A 105 0.14 -7.63 12.80
C LEU A 105 -1.25 -7.05 12.55
N TYR A 106 -2.12 -7.86 11.94
CA TYR A 106 -3.50 -7.47 11.68
C TYR A 106 -4.40 -7.67 12.91
N ALA A 107 -5.30 -6.71 13.13
CA ALA A 107 -6.37 -6.80 14.10
C ALA A 107 -7.71 -6.37 13.48
N THR A 108 -8.80 -7.02 13.91
CA THR A 108 -10.18 -6.74 13.52
C THR A 108 -10.96 -5.95 14.57
N THR A 109 -10.43 -5.85 15.78
CA THR A 109 -11.04 -5.18 16.93
C THR A 109 -10.02 -4.23 17.57
N GLU A 110 -10.50 -3.19 18.24
CA GLU A 110 -9.65 -2.26 18.97
C GLU A 110 -8.88 -2.94 20.11
N GLU A 111 -9.54 -3.86 20.83
CA GLU A 111 -8.90 -4.66 21.88
C GLU A 111 -7.77 -5.54 21.32
N GLY A 112 -8.00 -6.19 20.17
CA GLY A 112 -6.98 -6.97 19.48
C GLY A 112 -5.83 -6.11 18.99
N ALA A 113 -6.11 -4.89 18.53
CA ALA A 113 -5.06 -3.95 18.11
C ALA A 113 -4.19 -3.52 19.30
N ASN A 114 -4.80 -3.24 20.46
CA ASN A 114 -4.09 -2.90 21.68
C ASN A 114 -3.22 -4.06 22.17
N TYR A 115 -3.72 -5.29 22.15
CA TYR A 115 -2.95 -6.49 22.48
C TYR A 115 -1.72 -6.64 21.56
N GLN A 116 -1.93 -6.55 20.24
CA GLN A 116 -0.84 -6.66 19.27
C GLN A 116 0.18 -5.53 19.42
N ARG A 117 -0.27 -4.30 19.76
CA ARG A 117 0.62 -3.16 20.01
C ARG A 117 1.50 -3.43 21.23
N GLN A 118 0.93 -3.95 22.31
CA GLN A 118 1.69 -4.28 23.52
C GLN A 118 2.69 -5.40 23.25
N HIS A 119 2.24 -6.46 22.57
CA HIS A 119 3.10 -7.58 22.20
C HIS A 119 4.28 -7.15 21.31
N ALA A 120 4.03 -6.28 20.33
CA ALA A 120 5.08 -5.74 19.47
C ALA A 120 6.07 -4.86 20.25
N LYS A 121 5.60 -4.03 21.20
CA LYS A 121 6.48 -3.22 22.06
C LYS A 121 7.38 -4.07 22.94
N GLU A 122 6.87 -5.17 23.49
CA GLU A 122 7.62 -6.05 24.38
C GLU A 122 8.62 -6.95 23.64
N GLY A 123 8.25 -7.48 22.48
CA GLY A 123 9.03 -8.51 21.78
C GLY A 123 9.68 -8.09 20.46
N LEU A 124 9.12 -7.11 19.75
CA LEU A 124 9.50 -6.78 18.38
C LEU A 124 10.13 -5.38 18.23
N GLN A 125 10.12 -4.55 19.27
CA GLN A 125 10.68 -3.19 19.20
C GLN A 125 12.15 -3.19 18.72
N GLY A 126 12.98 -4.09 19.24
CA GLY A 126 14.37 -4.19 18.80
C GLY A 126 14.51 -4.54 17.32
N VAL A 127 13.64 -5.41 16.81
CA VAL A 127 13.61 -5.79 15.39
C VAL A 127 13.12 -4.62 14.53
N ILE A 128 12.11 -3.88 14.99
CA ILE A 128 11.59 -2.67 14.32
C ILE A 128 12.72 -1.64 14.18
N SER A 129 13.38 -1.28 15.28
CA SER A 129 14.48 -0.30 15.26
C SER A 129 15.62 -0.75 14.35
N GLN A 130 15.96 -2.05 14.34
CA GLN A 130 16.95 -2.59 13.42
C GLN A 130 16.53 -2.42 11.95
N ARG A 131 15.30 -2.79 11.59
CA ARG A 131 14.81 -2.68 10.20
C ARG A 131 14.69 -1.23 9.73
N VAL A 132 14.31 -0.32 10.61
CA VAL A 132 14.29 1.13 10.32
C VAL A 132 15.72 1.65 10.13
N ALA A 133 16.68 1.24 10.96
CA ALA A 133 18.08 1.63 10.79
C ALA A 133 18.67 1.12 9.46
N GLU A 134 18.38 -0.13 9.08
CA GLU A 134 18.78 -0.70 7.78
C GLU A 134 18.13 0.06 6.61
N ALA A 135 16.87 0.46 6.75
CA ALA A 135 16.14 1.25 5.75
C ALA A 135 16.80 2.61 5.53
N ILE A 136 17.14 3.29 6.62
CA ILE A 136 17.82 4.59 6.62
C ILE A 136 19.21 4.48 6.00
N ALA A 137 20.03 3.51 6.43
CA ALA A 137 21.36 3.30 5.87
C ALA A 137 21.31 3.08 4.35
N LYS A 138 20.36 2.26 3.89
CA LYS A 138 20.15 2.05 2.46
C LYS A 138 19.69 3.31 1.73
N ASN A 139 18.88 4.16 2.37
CA ASN A 139 18.43 5.42 1.78
C ASN A 139 19.61 6.41 1.65
N LEU A 140 20.49 6.47 2.65
CA LEU A 140 21.71 7.28 2.63
C LEU A 140 22.74 6.82 1.59
N ASP A 141 22.81 5.50 1.36
CA ASP A 141 23.68 4.87 0.36
C ASP A 141 23.08 4.89 -1.05
N LYS A 142 21.83 5.35 -1.24
CA LYS A 142 21.28 5.50 -2.59
C LYS A 142 22.10 6.56 -3.33
N PRO A 143 22.72 6.23 -4.46
CA PRO A 143 23.30 7.24 -5.32
C PRO A 143 22.17 8.16 -5.81
N ASP A 144 22.45 9.47 -5.91
CA ASP A 144 21.53 10.42 -6.53
C ASP A 144 21.25 9.94 -7.96
N PHE A 145 20.05 9.39 -8.16
CA PHE A 145 19.61 8.92 -9.46
C PHE A 145 19.30 10.15 -10.31
N PHE A 146 20.29 10.59 -11.08
CA PHE A 146 20.07 11.46 -12.23
C PHE A 146 19.04 10.80 -13.18
N PRO A 147 18.30 11.58 -13.99
CA PRO A 147 17.16 11.12 -14.81
C PRO A 147 17.50 10.07 -15.90
N GLU A 148 18.71 9.50 -15.89
CA GLU A 148 19.22 8.52 -16.83
C GLU A 148 18.87 7.07 -16.48
N ARG A 149 17.83 6.81 -15.68
CA ARG A 149 17.13 5.52 -15.79
C ARG A 149 16.36 5.49 -17.10
N GLN A 150 17.09 5.41 -18.21
CA GLN A 150 16.56 4.89 -19.45
C GLN A 150 16.23 3.42 -19.20
N ILE A 151 14.95 3.08 -19.37
CA ILE A 151 14.51 1.70 -19.42
C ILE A 151 15.33 1.04 -20.54
N LEU A 152 16.20 0.08 -20.19
CA LEU A 152 16.88 -0.75 -21.16
C LEU A 152 15.79 -1.38 -22.06
N GLY A 153 15.73 -0.96 -23.33
CA GLY A 153 14.87 -1.59 -24.33
C GLY A 153 13.76 -0.77 -24.97
N LYS A 154 13.80 0.57 -25.00
CA LYS A 154 12.86 1.33 -25.87
C LYS A 154 13.26 1.41 -27.35
N SER A 155 14.45 0.97 -27.73
CA SER A 155 14.89 0.98 -29.13
C SER A 155 15.96 -0.10 -29.35
N SER A 156 15.79 -0.87 -30.44
CA SER A 156 16.65 -1.91 -31.05
C SER A 156 17.51 -2.86 -30.18
N LYS A 157 17.60 -4.13 -30.61
CA LYS A 157 18.49 -5.15 -29.99
C LYS A 157 19.97 -4.71 -29.94
N ASP A 158 20.42 -3.91 -30.92
CA ASP A 158 21.80 -3.42 -31.00
C ASP A 158 22.11 -2.32 -29.98
N GLU A 159 21.11 -1.54 -29.57
CA GLU A 159 21.27 -0.50 -28.55
C GLU A 159 21.40 -1.10 -27.15
N ILE A 160 20.73 -2.23 -26.90
CA ILE A 160 20.86 -2.96 -25.63
C ILE A 160 22.27 -3.53 -25.49
N LEU A 161 22.83 -4.13 -26.54
CA LEU A 161 24.19 -4.69 -26.51
C LEU A 161 25.25 -3.61 -26.30
N THR A 162 25.10 -2.45 -26.94
CA THR A 162 26.01 -1.32 -26.77
C THR A 162 25.92 -0.69 -25.39
N GLN A 163 24.71 -0.56 -24.81
CA GLN A 163 24.51 -0.08 -23.44
C GLN A 163 25.07 -1.06 -22.39
N VAL A 164 24.93 -2.36 -22.61
CA VAL A 164 25.53 -3.38 -21.72
C VAL A 164 27.05 -3.39 -21.85
N SER A 165 27.59 -3.26 -23.07
CA SER A 165 29.03 -3.21 -23.31
C SER A 165 29.69 -1.99 -22.65
N SER A 166 29.07 -0.81 -22.72
CA SER A 166 29.61 0.40 -22.10
C SER A 166 29.60 0.31 -20.58
N LEU A 167 28.55 -0.26 -19.99
CA LEU A 167 28.49 -0.54 -18.55
C LEU A 167 29.58 -1.54 -18.12
N LEU A 168 29.73 -2.64 -18.85
CA LEU A 168 30.77 -3.63 -18.54
C LEU A 168 32.17 -3.02 -18.63
N GLN A 169 32.42 -2.14 -19.60
CA GLN A 169 33.70 -1.45 -19.77
C GLN A 169 33.96 -0.40 -18.68
N ALA A 170 32.93 0.32 -18.24
CA ALA A 170 33.02 1.27 -17.12
C ALA A 170 33.32 0.56 -15.79
N TYR A 171 32.82 -0.66 -15.60
CA TYR A 171 33.07 -1.48 -14.42
C TYR A 171 34.33 -2.35 -14.50
N ALA A 172 35.01 -2.38 -15.66
CA ALA A 172 36.25 -3.14 -15.87
C ALA A 172 37.44 -2.23 -16.22
N PRO A 173 37.90 -1.36 -15.29
CA PRO A 173 38.99 -0.40 -15.54
C PRO A 173 40.35 -1.06 -15.84
N SER A 174 40.47 -2.38 -15.72
CA SER A 174 41.70 -3.17 -15.94
C SER A 174 41.65 -4.09 -17.16
N PHE A 175 40.60 -4.01 -17.99
CA PHE A 175 40.50 -4.83 -19.19
C PHE A 175 41.46 -4.30 -20.28
N GLU A 176 42.37 -5.15 -20.76
CA GLU A 176 43.44 -4.79 -21.69
C GLU A 176 42.90 -4.09 -22.95
N PRO A 177 43.54 -2.99 -23.42
CA PRO A 177 43.21 -2.43 -24.72
C PRO A 177 43.63 -3.40 -25.82
N GLU A 178 42.80 -3.52 -26.86
CA GLU A 178 43.10 -4.36 -28.04
C GLU A 178 44.50 -4.01 -28.60
N PRO A 179 45.32 -5.01 -28.96
CA PRO A 179 46.58 -4.77 -29.62
C PRO A 179 46.32 -4.12 -30.98
N GLN A 180 46.78 -2.88 -31.14
CA GLN A 180 46.79 -2.18 -32.43
C GLN A 180 47.53 -3.04 -33.46
N ARG A 181 46.81 -3.50 -34.49
CA ARG A 181 47.38 -4.10 -35.70
C ARG A 181 47.36 -3.09 -36.84
#